data_AF-A0A0C1HIV1-F1
#
_entry.id   AF-A0A0C1HIV1-F1
#
_cell.length_a   1.000
_cell.length_b   1.000
_cell.length_c   1.000
_cell.angle_alpha   90.00
_cell.angle_beta   90.00
_cell.angle_gamma   90.00
#
_symmetry.space_group_name_H-M   'P 1'
#
loop_
_entity.id
_entity.type
_entity.pdbx_description
1 polymer ?
#
loop_
_entity_poly.entity_id
_entity_poly.type
_entity_poly.pdbx_seq_one_letter_code
_entity_poly.pdbx_strand_id
1 'polypeptide(L)'
;MDHSRTKARHPQTNGICERFHQTIQNEFYAIAFRKKVFKNVEELQEDVDKWMNEYNNERIHTGKYCFGKTPLQTFLDANHLAQEMMLDKLQLTEIVPAR
;
A
#
# COMPACT_ATOMS: atom_id res chain seq x y z
N MET A 1 -10.41 -6.51 11.26
CA MET A 1 -10.30 -5.96 9.89
C MET A 1 -11.41 -6.61 9.09
N ASP A 2 -12.53 -5.92 8.95
CA ASP A 2 -13.64 -6.43 8.14
C ASP A 2 -13.35 -6.14 6.67
N HIS A 3 -13.54 -7.16 5.83
CA HIS A 3 -13.44 -7.00 4.39
C HIS A 3 -14.61 -6.13 3.90
N SER A 4 -14.30 -5.03 3.23
CA SER A 4 -15.28 -4.22 2.52
C SER A 4 -15.03 -4.27 1.01
N ARG A 5 -16.11 -4.18 0.24
CA ARG A 5 -16.06 -4.11 -1.23
C ARG A 5 -16.34 -2.69 -1.67
N THR A 6 -15.61 -2.22 -2.68
CA THR A 6 -15.93 -0.97 -3.35
C THR A 6 -17.33 -1.03 -3.95
N LYS A 7 -18.16 -0.04 -3.62
CA LYS A 7 -19.51 0.08 -4.17
C LYS A 7 -19.43 0.33 -5.68
N ALA A 8 -20.30 -0.30 -6.46
CA ALA A 8 -20.36 -0.09 -7.91
C ALA A 8 -20.48 1.41 -8.24
N ARG A 9 -19.74 1.88 -9.24
CA ARG A 9 -19.69 3.28 -9.70
C ARG A 9 -19.20 4.32 -8.68
N HIS A 10 -18.45 3.91 -7.65
CA HIS A 10 -17.84 4.81 -6.66
C HIS A 10 -16.31 4.74 -6.73
N PRO A 11 -15.66 5.46 -7.67
CA PRO A 11 -14.22 5.36 -7.92
C PRO A 11 -13.36 5.98 -6.81
N GLN A 12 -13.92 6.88 -5.98
CA GLN A 12 -13.14 7.58 -4.95
C GLN A 12 -12.48 6.62 -3.94
N THR A 13 -13.09 5.47 -3.64
CA THR A 13 -12.54 4.51 -2.67
C THR A 13 -11.46 3.61 -3.27
N ASN A 14 -11.28 3.59 -4.59
CA ASN A 14 -10.31 2.73 -5.29
C ASN A 14 -9.16 3.51 -5.95
N GLY A 15 -9.24 4.84 -6.00
CA GLY A 15 -8.33 5.67 -6.79
C GLY A 15 -6.85 5.55 -6.44
N ILE A 16 -6.50 5.22 -5.18
CA ILE A 16 -5.10 4.96 -4.79
C ILE A 16 -4.58 3.67 -5.43
N CYS A 17 -5.37 2.59 -5.35
CA CYS A 17 -5.02 1.29 -5.92
C CYS A 17 -4.94 1.37 -7.46
N GLU A 18 -5.90 2.04 -8.10
CA GLU A 18 -5.90 2.27 -9.55
C GLU A 18 -4.67 3.05 -10.01
N ARG A 19 -4.29 4.11 -9.28
CA ARG A 19 -3.10 4.90 -9.59
C ARG A 19 -1.83 4.05 -9.45
N PHE A 20 -1.72 3.27 -8.38
CA PHE A 20 -0.59 2.36 -8.20
C PHE A 20 -0.50 1.33 -9.34
N HIS A 21 -1.62 0.69 -9.72
CA HIS A 21 -1.67 -0.25 -10.84
C HIS A 21 -1.23 0.39 -12.16
N GLN A 22 -1.63 1.64 -12.41
CA GLN A 22 -1.16 2.35 -13.60
C GLN A 22 0.34 2.66 -13.55
N THR A 23 0.88 3.00 -12.36
CA THR A 23 2.31 3.22 -12.17
C THR A 23 3.13 1.95 -12.45
N ILE A 24 2.83 0.83 -11.79
CA ILE A 24 3.57 -0.43 -12.00
C ILE A 24 3.41 -0.93 -13.45
N GLN A 25 2.24 -0.75 -14.07
CA GLN A 25 2.03 -1.10 -15.46
C GLN A 25 2.98 -0.34 -16.40
N ASN A 26 3.08 0.99 -16.23
CA ASN A 26 3.84 1.85 -17.13
C ASN A 26 5.35 1.79 -16.86
N GLU A 27 5.74 1.73 -15.59
CA GLU A 27 7.14 1.83 -15.18
C GLU A 27 7.83 0.47 -15.12
N PHE A 28 7.11 -0.61 -14.81
CA PHE A 28 7.67 -1.96 -14.74
C PHE A 28 7.21 -2.83 -15.91
N TYR A 29 5.94 -3.26 -15.95
CA TYR A 29 5.51 -4.33 -16.85
C TYR A 29 5.70 -4.00 -18.33
N ALA A 30 5.33 -2.79 -18.75
CA ALA A 30 5.49 -2.36 -20.13
C ALA A 30 6.97 -2.33 -20.59
N ILE A 31 7.91 -2.12 -19.67
CA ILE A 31 9.34 -2.10 -19.96
C ILE A 31 9.92 -3.51 -19.89
N ALA A 32 9.61 -4.24 -18.82
CA ALA A 32 10.09 -5.59 -18.56
C ALA A 32 9.77 -6.53 -19.73
N PHE A 33 8.50 -6.57 -20.17
CA PHE A 33 8.07 -7.44 -21.27
C PHE A 33 8.62 -7.05 -22.65
N ARG A 34 9.19 -5.86 -22.81
CA ARG A 34 9.90 -5.47 -24.04
C ARG A 34 11.40 -5.80 -24.00
N LYS A 35 11.99 -5.86 -22.80
CA LYS A 35 13.44 -6.02 -22.61
C LYS A 35 13.86 -7.47 -22.34
N LYS A 36 13.01 -8.25 -21.69
CA LYS A 36 13.33 -9.58 -21.19
C LYS A 36 12.22 -10.57 -21.54
N VAL A 37 12.62 -11.75 -22.02
CA VAL A 37 11.72 -12.90 -22.16
C VAL A 37 11.83 -13.71 -20.87
N PHE A 38 10.73 -13.79 -20.14
CA PHE A 38 10.64 -14.55 -18.89
C PHE A 38 10.30 -16.01 -19.20
N LYS A 39 11.01 -16.95 -18.59
CA LYS A 39 10.78 -18.39 -18.80
C LYS A 39 9.62 -18.94 -17.98
N ASN A 40 9.38 -18.34 -16.82
CA ASN A 40 8.32 -18.71 -15.89
C ASN A 40 7.89 -17.48 -15.07
N VAL A 41 6.89 -17.67 -14.21
CA VAL A 41 6.32 -16.58 -13.40
C VAL A 41 7.27 -16.20 -12.26
N GLU A 42 8.05 -17.14 -11.76
CA GLU A 42 9.00 -16.93 -10.66
C GLU A 42 10.09 -15.92 -11.07
N GLU A 43 10.61 -16.03 -12.29
CA GLU A 43 11.60 -15.08 -12.82
C GLU A 43 11.01 -13.66 -12.97
N LEU A 44 9.73 -13.54 -13.31
CA LEU A 44 9.04 -12.25 -13.33
C LEU A 44 8.85 -11.72 -11.90
N GLN A 45 8.50 -12.59 -10.96
CA GLN A 45 8.27 -12.23 -9.56
C GLN A 45 9.53 -11.65 -8.93
N GLU A 46 10.71 -12.24 -9.16
CA GLU A 46 11.98 -11.71 -8.66
C GLU A 46 12.26 -10.27 -9.12
N ASP A 47 11.92 -9.95 -10.36
CA ASP A 47 12.12 -8.61 -10.91
C ASP A 47 11.06 -7.63 -10.43
N VAL A 48 9.80 -8.08 -10.27
CA VAL A 48 8.73 -7.30 -9.63
C VAL A 48 9.11 -6.97 -8.19
N ASP A 49 9.62 -7.93 -7.42
CA ASP A 49 9.95 -7.75 -6.01
C ASP A 49 11.05 -6.70 -5.83
N LYS A 50 12.06 -6.69 -6.71
CA LYS A 50 13.10 -5.64 -6.74
C LYS A 50 12.48 -4.27 -7.01
N TRP A 51 11.64 -4.16 -8.04
CA TRP A 51 10.97 -2.91 -8.37
C TRP A 51 10.05 -2.43 -7.23
N MET A 52 9.34 -3.35 -6.57
CA MET A 52 8.51 -3.06 -5.41
C MET A 52 9.32 -2.57 -4.22
N ASN A 53 10.50 -3.15 -3.98
CA ASN A 53 11.40 -2.71 -2.94
C ASN A 53 11.87 -1.26 -3.18
N GLU A 54 12.29 -0.93 -4.40
CA GLU A 54 12.67 0.43 -4.78
C GLU A 54 11.49 1.40 -4.64
N TYR A 55 10.32 1.02 -5.16
CA TYR A 55 9.10 1.83 -5.07
C TYR A 55 8.74 2.15 -3.61
N ASN A 56 8.79 1.15 -2.72
CA ASN A 56 8.35 1.32 -1.34
C ASN A 56 9.37 2.03 -0.45
N ASN A 57 10.68 1.83 -0.70
CA ASN A 57 11.74 2.28 0.20
C ASN A 57 12.52 3.49 -0.30
N GLU A 58 12.54 3.76 -1.59
CA GLU A 58 13.40 4.80 -2.18
C GLU A 58 12.60 5.91 -2.84
N ARG A 59 11.43 5.60 -3.41
CA ARG A 59 10.61 6.60 -4.11
C ARG A 59 9.94 7.55 -3.11
N ILE A 60 10.29 8.82 -3.18
CA ILE A 60 9.60 9.87 -2.42
C ILE A 60 8.30 10.32 -3.11
N HIS A 61 7.23 10.50 -2.34
CA HIS A 61 5.97 11.04 -2.84
C HIS A 61 5.65 12.40 -2.21
N THR A 62 5.46 13.42 -3.03
CA THR A 62 5.07 14.78 -2.60
C THR A 62 3.55 14.96 -2.48
N GLY A 63 2.78 13.87 -2.58
CA GLY A 63 1.33 13.91 -2.41
C GLY A 63 0.91 14.48 -1.06
N LYS A 64 -0.31 15.02 -0.99
CA LYS A 64 -0.89 15.73 0.16
C LYS A 64 -0.68 15.06 1.53
N TYR A 65 -0.61 13.73 1.57
CA TYR A 65 -0.48 12.94 2.80
C TYR A 65 0.87 12.23 2.95
N CYS A 66 1.73 12.31 1.93
CA CYS A 66 3.04 11.65 1.92
C CYS A 66 4.17 12.61 2.31
N PHE A 67 4.00 13.92 2.08
CA PHE A 67 4.94 14.96 2.55
C PHE A 67 6.41 14.73 2.17
N GLY A 68 6.68 14.15 1.01
CA GLY A 68 8.04 13.85 0.55
C GLY A 68 8.64 12.58 1.16
N LYS A 69 7.86 11.80 1.91
CA LYS A 69 8.26 10.52 2.47
C LYS A 69 8.07 9.39 1.46
N THR A 70 8.70 8.26 1.72
CA THR A 70 8.53 7.03 0.96
C THR A 70 7.19 6.36 1.32
N PRO A 71 6.64 5.48 0.47
CA PRO A 71 5.42 4.73 0.80
C PRO A 71 5.54 3.98 2.12
N LEU A 72 6.67 3.29 2.35
CA LEU A 72 6.87 2.55 3.59
C LEU A 72 6.92 3.46 4.81
N GLN A 73 7.64 4.58 4.72
CA GLN A 73 7.68 5.54 5.83
C GLN A 73 6.29 6.13 6.13
N THR A 74 5.53 6.48 5.10
CA THR A 74 4.17 7.01 5.26
C THR A 74 3.26 5.96 5.91
N PHE A 75 3.38 4.69 5.52
CA PHE A 75 2.63 3.59 6.10
C PHE A 75 2.95 3.39 7.59
N LEU A 76 4.24 3.35 7.93
CA LEU A 76 4.69 3.19 9.32
C LEU A 76 4.26 4.38 10.19
N ASP A 77 4.39 5.60 9.67
CA ASP A 77 3.97 6.80 10.38
C ASP A 77 2.46 6.80 10.64
N ALA A 78 1.64 6.30 9.72
CA ALA A 78 0.19 6.22 9.87
C ALA A 78 -0.28 5.05 10.74
N ASN A 79 0.62 4.18 11.22
CA ASN A 79 0.23 2.99 11.97
C ASN A 79 -0.54 3.30 13.26
N HIS A 80 -0.19 4.39 13.96
CA HIS A 80 -0.91 4.84 15.15
C HIS A 80 -2.38 5.21 14.85
N LEU A 81 -2.65 5.81 13.68
CA LEU A 81 -4.02 6.16 13.27
C LEU A 81 -4.89 4.91 13.15
N ALA A 82 -4.34 3.82 12.61
CA ALA A 82 -5.06 2.55 12.53
C ALA A 82 -5.33 1.95 13.92
N GLN A 83 -4.42 2.14 14.88
CA GLN A 83 -4.60 1.70 16.27
C GLN A 83 -5.68 2.51 16.98
N GLU A 84 -5.68 3.84 16.82
CA GLU A 84 -6.67 4.75 17.41
C GLU A 84 -8.08 4.51 16.85
N MET A 85 -8.20 4.14 15.57
CA MET A 85 -9.49 3.80 14.94
C MET A 85 -10.06 2.44 15.40
N MET A 86 -9.26 1.57 16.03
CA MET A 86 -9.75 0.34 16.67
C MET A 86 -10.37 0.63 18.04
N LEU A 87 -11.43 1.44 18.06
CA LEU A 87 -12.16 1.87 19.27
C LEU A 87 -12.59 0.70 20.17
N ASP A 88 -12.94 -0.45 19.58
CA ASP A 88 -13.37 -1.65 20.30
C ASP A 88 -12.27 -2.27 21.20
N LYS A 89 -10.99 -2.03 20.89
CA LYS A 89 -9.87 -2.56 21.71
C LYS A 89 -9.49 -1.65 22.88
N LEU A 90 -9.81 -0.35 22.79
CA LEU A 90 -9.51 0.65 23.83
C LEU A 90 -10.49 0.57 25.01
N GLN A 91 -11.74 0.16 24.76
CA GLN A 91 -12.76 0.05 25.81
C GLN A 91 -12.52 -1.13 26.78
N LEU A 92 -11.79 -2.17 26.36
CA LEU A 92 -11.50 -3.32 27.22
C LEU A 92 -10.43 -3.03 28.29
N THR A 93 -9.62 -1.97 28.12
CA THR A 93 -8.58 -1.58 29.09
C THR A 93 -9.07 -0.65 30.20
N GLU A 94 -10.23 -0.01 30.04
CA GLU A 94 -10.79 0.93 31.03
C GLU A 94 -11.78 0.27 32.00
N ILE A 95 -12.22 -0.96 31.73
CA ILE A 95 -13.16 -1.71 32.58
C ILE A 95 -12.39 -2.74 33.43
N VAL A 96 -11.46 -2.28 34.26
CA VAL A 96 -11.03 -3.03 35.44
C VAL A 96 -11.20 -2.11 36.64
N PRO A 97 -12.31 -2.20 37.40
CA PRO A 97 -12.39 -1.53 38.69
C PRO A 97 -11.41 -2.24 39.63
N ALA A 98 -10.31 -1.55 39.96
CA ALA A 98 -9.45 -1.93 41.06
C ALA A 98 -10.15 -1.59 42.39
N ARG A 99 -10.67 -2.64 43.02
CA ARG A 99 -11.14 -2.79 44.40
C ARG A 99 -12.61 -2.49 44.70
#